data_AF-A0A4Q2UUB1-F1
#
_entry.id   AF-A0A4Q2UUB1-F1
#
_cell.length_a   1.000
_cell.length_b   1.000
_cell.length_c   1.000
_cell.angle_alpha   90.00
_cell.angle_beta   90.00
_cell.angle_gamma   90.00
#
_symmetry.space_group_name_H-M   'P 1'
#
loop_
_entity.id
_entity.type
_entity.pdbx_description
1 polymer ?
#
loop_
_entity_poly.entity_id
_entity_poly.type
_entity_poly.pdbx_seq_one_letter_code
_entity_poly.pdbx_strand_id
1 'polypeptide(L)'
;MWIGRLLFLEYAVPVFGYNTLELAWPCRTAYSSQPDRISSIRSKYLLQGCYTPFGELIELKAFAKSIVKREGIPGNLTWAPDGRSFTIGDDKKVFLSEFCETHYKAVITVQEQVDEMLLGWQPDIDVSAIRDDLTCRKAGWSFIDKTENNLADIWETLLHRLQKSSFRDTPFTKSGHWNPETCHKYLSAGVELNKSAFAAIHFRASLPGRGTEVTSIRYLNSKLSIRNVFFYDGRMIIIISYNKARASNNYAFYIVRYVPIDLSLSLLKYLAIIRPVWEFLAETMRSARHDSKEFFFLDPHGRKKHLSSDQASDILRSRTQDLITPWTLSLYRQAALAIAKRYLAKLVEKSNFYYPSSAGDPMRVFAAGAGHHPRMLLTTYAIDRALPERLQPELLEMYRRLSNIWQDWSRQYYQECCLRSQEDSTGINAAMTHKVCSKRLAEPCSLGRASKIARTSNAASCHDTGQTEYADGFLYNAQYQILVCIACESMIQPGQKSFYSHLNKLHRITGLACKALMERFSTYKLCSFQELAIPREKVRPVPGLAIHTAFKCNVCVKTSGKPYFTLSSDKVRDHMIIHQLGVSPMAAEELGMFQTCCVQTFSSAKGKIRYFEIE
;
A
#
# COMPACT_ATOMS: atom_id res chain seq x y z
N MET A 1 21.10 6.35 -5.42
CA MET A 1 20.36 5.50 -6.39
C MET A 1 19.73 6.24 -7.56
N TRP A 2 18.57 6.91 -7.42
CA TRP A 2 17.88 7.51 -8.59
C TRP A 2 18.73 8.56 -9.33
N ILE A 3 19.28 9.53 -8.59
CA ILE A 3 20.22 10.54 -9.13
C ILE A 3 21.41 9.88 -9.83
N GLY A 4 22.05 8.90 -9.19
CA GLY A 4 23.17 8.15 -9.79
C GLY A 4 22.81 7.44 -11.10
N ARG A 5 21.56 6.96 -11.29
CA ARG A 5 21.13 6.41 -12.59
C ARG A 5 20.98 7.48 -13.67
N LEU A 6 20.58 8.69 -13.31
CA LEU A 6 20.55 9.82 -14.25
C LEU A 6 21.97 10.24 -14.64
N LEU A 7 22.89 10.33 -13.67
CA LEU A 7 24.31 10.60 -13.92
C LEU A 7 24.96 9.52 -14.81
N PHE A 8 24.68 8.23 -14.56
CA PHE A 8 25.16 7.15 -15.43
C PHE A 8 24.50 7.12 -16.82
N LEU A 9 23.27 7.65 -16.97
CA LEU A 9 22.61 7.78 -18.26
C LEU A 9 23.23 8.93 -19.08
N GLU A 10 23.47 10.09 -18.46
CA GLU A 10 24.16 11.22 -19.09
C GLU A 10 25.61 10.85 -19.44
N TYR A 11 26.33 10.17 -18.55
CA TYR A 11 27.67 9.62 -18.84
C TYR A 11 27.67 8.65 -20.04
N ALA A 12 26.63 7.83 -20.18
CA ALA A 12 26.51 6.87 -21.27
C ALA A 12 26.13 7.51 -22.61
N VAL A 13 25.11 8.36 -22.62
CA VAL A 13 24.47 8.92 -23.82
C VAL A 13 24.02 10.37 -23.56
N PRO A 14 24.95 11.33 -23.38
CA PRO A 14 24.58 12.67 -22.95
C PRO A 14 23.78 13.40 -24.01
N VAL A 15 22.88 14.26 -23.56
CA VAL A 15 22.00 15.04 -24.44
C VAL A 15 22.83 16.03 -25.28
N PHE A 16 23.90 16.56 -24.70
CA PHE A 16 24.80 17.55 -25.31
C PHE A 16 26.26 17.07 -25.29
N GLY A 17 27.14 17.78 -26.01
CA GLY A 17 28.59 17.51 -26.00
C GLY A 17 29.28 18.36 -24.93
N TYR A 18 30.12 17.74 -24.10
CA TYR A 18 30.93 18.44 -23.11
C TYR A 18 32.32 18.75 -23.67
N ASN A 19 32.37 19.78 -24.52
CA ASN A 19 33.59 20.23 -25.19
C ASN A 19 34.52 21.04 -24.26
N THR A 20 34.07 21.33 -23.02
CA THR A 20 34.80 22.07 -21.98
C THR A 20 35.58 21.16 -21.02
N LEU A 21 35.59 19.85 -21.27
CA LEU A 21 36.39 18.87 -20.54
C LEU A 21 37.72 18.64 -21.25
N GLU A 22 38.78 18.34 -20.50
CA GLU A 22 40.11 18.00 -21.02
C GLU A 22 40.08 16.89 -22.10
N LEU A 23 39.15 15.95 -21.94
CA LEU A 23 38.76 15.00 -22.97
C LEU A 23 37.32 15.31 -23.39
N ALA A 24 37.15 15.89 -24.58
CA ALA A 24 35.84 16.32 -25.09
C ALA A 24 34.86 15.13 -25.15
N TRP A 25 33.75 15.22 -24.40
CA TRP A 25 32.79 14.12 -24.29
C TRP A 25 31.66 14.27 -25.32
N PRO A 26 31.54 13.39 -26.32
CA PRO A 26 30.62 13.63 -27.42
C PRO A 26 29.17 13.30 -27.05
N CYS A 27 28.23 14.02 -27.67
CA CYS A 27 26.80 13.86 -27.48
C CYS A 27 26.29 12.50 -28.00
N ARG A 28 25.10 12.09 -27.55
CA ARG A 28 24.46 10.80 -27.87
C ARG A 28 24.38 10.44 -29.36
N THR A 29 24.32 11.42 -30.27
CA THR A 29 24.24 11.18 -31.73
C THR A 29 25.57 10.79 -32.35
N ALA A 30 26.70 10.94 -31.65
CA ALA A 30 28.02 10.53 -32.12
C ALA A 30 28.32 9.03 -31.89
N TYR A 31 27.47 8.31 -31.16
CA TYR A 31 27.65 6.87 -30.91
C TYR A 31 26.84 6.04 -31.90
N SER A 32 27.53 5.13 -32.60
CA SER A 32 26.94 4.19 -33.57
C SER A 32 25.82 3.32 -32.99
N SER A 33 25.91 2.96 -31.70
CA SER A 33 24.83 2.30 -30.96
C SER A 33 24.71 2.87 -29.55
N GLN A 34 23.67 3.68 -29.33
CA GLN A 34 23.26 4.12 -27.99
C GLN A 34 22.85 2.94 -27.09
N PRO A 35 22.06 1.94 -27.54
CA PRO A 35 21.70 0.78 -26.72
C PRO A 35 22.91 -0.01 -26.20
N ASP A 36 23.91 -0.28 -27.03
CA ASP A 36 25.07 -1.08 -26.62
C ASP A 36 25.98 -0.32 -25.66
N ARG A 37 26.16 1.00 -25.87
CA ARG A 37 26.89 1.86 -24.94
C ARG A 37 26.21 1.91 -23.56
N ILE A 38 24.88 2.05 -23.52
CA ILE A 38 24.09 1.93 -22.29
C ILE A 38 24.25 0.53 -21.68
N SER A 39 24.18 -0.53 -22.48
CA SER A 39 24.26 -1.91 -21.99
C SER A 39 25.63 -2.24 -21.38
N SER A 40 26.72 -1.79 -22.00
CA SER A 40 28.09 -1.92 -21.50
C SER A 40 28.27 -1.23 -20.15
N ILE A 41 27.89 0.06 -20.06
CA ILE A 41 28.01 0.86 -18.83
C ILE A 41 27.09 0.31 -17.73
N ARG A 42 25.87 -0.11 -18.08
CA ARG A 42 24.95 -0.81 -17.16
C ARG A 42 25.57 -2.10 -16.62
N SER A 43 26.23 -2.89 -17.48
CA SER A 43 26.82 -4.17 -17.09
C SER A 43 28.08 -4.01 -16.22
N LYS A 44 28.81 -2.90 -16.37
CA LYS A 44 30.00 -2.58 -15.57
C LYS A 44 29.67 -1.95 -14.20
N TYR A 45 28.63 -1.13 -14.11
CA TYR A 45 28.37 -0.28 -12.92
C TYR A 45 26.98 -0.42 -12.27
N LEU A 46 25.98 -0.98 -12.97
CA LEU A 46 24.56 -0.93 -12.55
C LEU A 46 23.92 -2.31 -12.30
N LEU A 47 24.68 -3.40 -12.37
CA LEU A 47 24.22 -4.74 -12.01
C LEU A 47 24.50 -5.06 -10.54
N GLN A 48 23.78 -6.08 -10.05
CA GLN A 48 24.08 -6.77 -8.80
C GLN A 48 25.38 -7.57 -8.97
N GLY A 49 26.20 -7.70 -7.91
CA GLY A 49 27.52 -8.33 -7.96
C GLY A 49 28.67 -7.49 -8.55
N CYS A 50 28.43 -6.27 -9.04
CA CYS A 50 29.51 -5.40 -9.53
C CYS A 50 30.34 -4.84 -8.37
N TYR A 51 31.67 -5.05 -8.37
CA TYR A 51 32.64 -4.45 -7.44
C TYR A 51 32.80 -2.93 -7.66
N THR A 52 31.75 -2.17 -7.37
CA THR A 52 31.67 -0.71 -7.53
C THR A 52 30.81 -0.12 -6.42
N PRO A 53 30.99 1.17 -6.03
CA PRO A 53 30.15 1.79 -5.01
C PRO A 53 28.65 1.77 -5.34
N PHE A 54 28.27 1.77 -6.63
CA PHE A 54 26.88 1.67 -7.03
C PHE A 54 26.34 0.23 -6.97
N GLY A 55 27.18 -0.77 -7.26
CA GLY A 55 26.86 -2.19 -7.07
C GLY A 55 26.64 -2.54 -5.59
N GLU A 56 27.50 -2.05 -4.70
CA GLU A 56 27.34 -2.21 -3.25
C GLU A 56 26.01 -1.60 -2.75
N LEU A 57 25.63 -0.42 -3.26
CA LEU A 57 24.32 0.18 -2.96
C LEU A 57 23.12 -0.59 -3.57
N ILE A 58 23.34 -1.49 -4.53
CA ILE A 58 22.32 -2.46 -4.98
C ILE A 58 22.26 -3.64 -4.00
N GLU A 59 23.41 -4.20 -3.60
CA GLU A 59 23.48 -5.33 -2.67
C GLU A 59 22.92 -4.98 -1.29
N LEU A 60 23.37 -3.91 -0.66
CA LEU A 60 22.86 -3.44 0.63
C LEU A 60 21.34 -3.21 0.58
N LYS A 61 20.82 -2.71 -0.55
CA LYS A 61 19.38 -2.52 -0.77
C LYS A 61 18.63 -3.85 -0.97
N ALA A 62 19.24 -4.85 -1.60
CA ALA A 62 18.67 -6.19 -1.73
C ALA A 62 18.69 -6.93 -0.39
N PHE A 63 19.77 -6.81 0.37
CA PHE A 63 19.95 -7.35 1.72
C PHE A 63 18.95 -6.74 2.71
N ALA A 64 18.83 -5.41 2.77
CA ALA A 64 17.84 -4.73 3.61
C ALA A 64 16.40 -5.11 3.25
N LYS A 65 16.08 -5.27 1.95
CA LYS A 65 14.80 -5.84 1.52
C LYS A 65 14.58 -7.28 2.01
N SER A 66 15.64 -8.10 2.09
CA SER A 66 15.56 -9.47 2.61
C SER A 66 15.33 -9.52 4.12
N ILE A 67 15.79 -8.50 4.85
CA ILE A 67 15.56 -8.33 6.29
C ILE A 67 14.10 -7.93 6.52
N VAL A 68 13.63 -6.83 5.92
CA VAL A 68 12.23 -6.35 6.03
C VAL A 68 11.21 -7.41 5.55
N LYS A 69 11.58 -8.30 4.62
CA LYS A 69 10.71 -9.41 4.19
C LYS A 69 10.68 -10.59 5.19
N ARG A 70 11.71 -10.76 6.03
CA ARG A 70 11.82 -11.83 7.04
C ARG A 70 11.26 -11.42 8.39
N GLU A 71 11.63 -10.22 8.85
CA GLU A 71 11.20 -9.65 10.14
C GLU A 71 9.82 -8.99 10.06
N GLY A 72 9.39 -8.62 8.85
CA GLY A 72 8.21 -7.80 8.62
C GLY A 72 8.49 -6.32 8.81
N ILE A 73 7.44 -5.54 9.00
CA ILE A 73 7.51 -4.16 9.48
C ILE A 73 7.00 -4.18 10.93
N PRO A 74 7.74 -3.62 11.91
CA PRO A 74 7.27 -3.52 13.29
C PRO A 74 5.87 -2.89 13.40
N GLY A 75 5.09 -3.35 14.36
CA GLY A 75 3.70 -2.92 14.57
C GLY A 75 3.60 -1.47 15.04
N ASN A 76 3.63 -0.51 14.10
CA ASN A 76 3.50 0.93 14.35
C ASN A 76 2.05 1.36 14.69
N LEU A 77 1.21 0.46 15.20
CA LEU A 77 -0.18 0.74 15.53
C LEU A 77 -0.70 -0.18 16.64
N THR A 78 -1.21 0.42 17.70
CA THR A 78 -1.78 -0.28 18.87
C THR A 78 -3.21 0.18 19.10
N TRP A 79 -4.19 -0.73 19.04
CA TRP A 79 -5.58 -0.43 19.38
C TRP A 79 -5.79 -0.44 20.90
N ALA A 80 -6.62 0.47 21.40
CA ALA A 80 -7.16 0.35 22.75
C ALA A 80 -8.08 -0.88 22.86
N PRO A 81 -8.24 -1.49 24.06
CA PRO A 81 -9.05 -2.71 24.24
C PRO A 81 -10.51 -2.54 23.80
N ASP A 82 -11.09 -1.36 23.99
CA ASP A 82 -12.46 -1.00 23.56
C ASP A 82 -12.61 -0.86 22.03
N GLY A 83 -11.51 -0.72 21.29
CA GLY A 83 -11.49 -0.40 19.87
C GLY A 83 -11.91 1.02 19.50
N ARG A 84 -12.26 1.89 20.47
CA ARG A 84 -12.74 3.25 20.21
C ARG A 84 -11.60 4.24 19.96
N SER A 85 -10.36 3.86 20.26
CA SER A 85 -9.16 4.62 19.92
C SER A 85 -7.97 3.71 19.59
N PHE A 86 -6.93 4.29 18.99
CA PHE A 86 -5.65 3.63 18.71
C PHE A 86 -4.50 4.64 18.66
N THR A 87 -3.27 4.19 18.87
CA THR A 87 -2.05 5.02 18.74
C THR A 87 -1.28 4.61 17.50
N ILE A 88 -0.74 5.58 16.76
CA ILE A 88 0.18 5.39 15.62
C ILE A 88 1.59 5.82 16.05
N GLY A 89 2.54 4.90 16.03
CA GLY A 89 3.85 5.11 16.65
C GLY A 89 3.72 5.27 18.17
N ASP A 90 4.61 6.05 18.77
CA ASP A 90 4.74 6.13 20.24
C ASP A 90 3.77 7.13 20.91
N ASP A 91 3.19 8.06 20.16
CA ASP A 91 2.53 9.27 20.70
C ASP A 91 1.16 9.62 20.05
N LYS A 92 0.96 9.39 18.76
CA LYS A 92 -0.19 9.93 18.00
C LYS A 92 -1.46 9.12 18.23
N LYS A 93 -2.25 9.50 19.24
CA LYS A 93 -3.54 8.88 19.55
C LYS A 93 -4.65 9.42 18.64
N VAL A 94 -5.51 8.54 18.14
CA VAL A 94 -6.67 8.84 17.31
C VAL A 94 -7.90 8.20 17.95
N PHE A 95 -8.96 8.99 18.18
CA PHE A 95 -10.25 8.49 18.63
C PHE A 95 -11.23 8.40 17.46
N LEU A 96 -12.08 7.37 17.44
CA LEU A 96 -13.06 7.18 16.36
C LEU A 96 -14.22 8.19 16.44
N SER A 97 -14.49 8.76 17.63
CA SER A 97 -15.43 9.87 17.80
C SER A 97 -14.93 11.13 17.11
N GLU A 98 -13.73 11.62 17.46
CA GLU A 98 -13.04 12.71 16.76
C GLU A 98 -13.05 12.47 15.24
N PHE A 99 -12.67 11.24 14.82
CA PHE A 99 -12.61 10.85 13.41
C PHE A 99 -13.93 11.09 12.66
N CYS A 100 -15.05 10.63 13.22
CA CYS A 100 -16.36 10.74 12.57
C CYS A 100 -16.99 12.13 12.76
N GLU A 101 -16.69 12.84 13.84
CA GLU A 101 -17.14 14.22 14.08
C GLU A 101 -16.47 15.20 13.13
N THR A 102 -15.14 15.13 12.95
CA THR A 102 -14.43 15.95 11.95
C THR A 102 -14.91 15.67 10.52
N HIS A 103 -15.22 14.40 10.20
CA HIS A 103 -15.83 14.04 8.92
C HIS A 103 -17.18 14.76 8.67
N TYR A 104 -18.00 14.91 9.71
CA TYR A 104 -19.30 15.57 9.62
C TYR A 104 -19.17 17.10 9.59
N LYS A 105 -18.40 17.67 10.54
CA LYS A 105 -18.05 19.09 10.59
C LYS A 105 -17.51 19.61 9.25
N ALA A 106 -16.61 18.86 8.61
CA ALA A 106 -16.00 19.28 7.33
C ALA A 106 -17.01 19.40 6.17
N VAL A 107 -18.10 18.61 6.16
CA VAL A 107 -19.17 18.75 5.16
C VAL A 107 -20.00 20.00 5.45
N ILE A 108 -20.40 20.18 6.72
CA ILE A 108 -21.17 21.35 7.17
C ILE A 108 -20.42 22.65 6.87
N THR A 109 -19.12 22.75 7.20
CA THR A 109 -18.32 23.95 6.89
C THR A 109 -18.25 24.26 5.39
N VAL A 110 -18.31 23.27 4.51
CA VAL A 110 -18.40 23.50 3.06
C VAL A 110 -19.80 23.95 2.63
N GLN A 111 -20.86 23.44 3.26
CA GLN A 111 -22.24 23.90 3.03
C GLN A 111 -22.41 25.34 3.48
N GLU A 112 -22.07 25.66 4.73
CA GLU A 112 -22.11 27.01 5.31
C GLU A 112 -21.33 28.02 4.47
N GLN A 113 -20.11 27.69 4.04
CA GLN A 113 -19.28 28.59 3.22
C GLN A 113 -19.82 28.76 1.78
N VAL A 114 -20.50 27.73 1.22
CA VAL A 114 -21.18 27.86 -0.06
C VAL A 114 -22.43 28.73 0.06
N ASP A 115 -23.25 28.55 1.08
CA ASP A 115 -24.46 29.35 1.28
C ASP A 115 -24.14 30.81 1.68
N GLU A 116 -23.07 31.05 2.45
CA GLU A 116 -22.52 32.40 2.70
C GLU A 116 -22.12 33.08 1.39
N MET A 117 -21.38 32.38 0.53
CA MET A 117 -20.87 32.93 -0.74
C MET A 117 -21.93 33.02 -1.85
N LEU A 118 -23.10 32.37 -1.69
CA LEU A 118 -24.28 32.50 -2.55
C LEU A 118 -25.21 33.66 -2.15
N LEU A 119 -24.96 34.32 -1.01
CA LEU A 119 -25.67 35.53 -0.59
C LEU A 119 -27.20 35.31 -0.51
N GLY A 120 -27.60 34.21 0.16
CA GLY A 120 -29.00 33.80 0.30
C GLY A 120 -29.68 33.32 -0.98
N TRP A 121 -28.96 33.16 -2.09
CA TRP A 121 -29.50 32.50 -3.28
C TRP A 121 -29.47 30.97 -3.10
N GLN A 122 -30.63 30.33 -3.25
CA GLN A 122 -30.69 28.89 -3.48
C GLN A 122 -30.94 28.64 -4.97
N PRO A 123 -29.89 28.31 -5.75
CA PRO A 123 -30.07 27.90 -7.14
C PRO A 123 -30.67 26.50 -7.18
N ASP A 124 -31.75 26.33 -7.94
CA ASP A 124 -32.40 25.05 -8.17
C ASP A 124 -31.55 24.22 -9.14
N ILE A 125 -30.86 23.20 -8.61
CA ILE A 125 -29.95 22.32 -9.34
C ILE A 125 -30.15 20.91 -8.81
N ASP A 126 -30.87 20.08 -9.56
CA ASP A 126 -30.89 18.64 -9.29
C ASP A 126 -29.55 18.02 -9.70
N VAL A 127 -28.76 17.64 -8.68
CA VAL A 127 -27.50 16.92 -8.85
C VAL A 127 -27.70 15.52 -9.47
N SER A 128 -28.92 14.97 -9.41
CA SER A 128 -29.28 13.67 -10.02
C SER A 128 -29.41 13.75 -11.55
N ALA A 129 -29.89 14.88 -12.07
CA ALA A 129 -30.06 15.14 -13.50
C ALA A 129 -28.74 15.44 -14.24
N ILE A 130 -27.66 15.81 -13.53
CA ILE A 130 -26.37 16.21 -14.13
C ILE A 130 -25.74 15.06 -14.91
N ARG A 131 -25.55 15.29 -16.21
CA ARG A 131 -24.91 14.34 -17.14
C ARG A 131 -23.44 14.70 -17.35
N ASP A 132 -22.63 13.71 -17.72
CA ASP A 132 -21.25 13.94 -18.09
C ASP A 132 -20.75 12.94 -19.16
N ASP A 133 -19.67 13.31 -19.86
CA ASP A 133 -18.95 12.46 -20.81
C ASP A 133 -17.53 12.18 -20.28
N LEU A 134 -17.31 10.94 -19.83
CA LEU A 134 -16.04 10.44 -19.31
C LEU A 134 -15.01 10.18 -20.44
N THR A 135 -15.39 10.35 -21.70
CA THR A 135 -14.55 10.11 -22.89
C THR A 135 -14.06 11.40 -23.56
N CYS A 136 -14.75 12.53 -23.38
CA CYS A 136 -14.42 13.80 -24.03
C CYS A 136 -13.02 14.31 -23.67
N ARG A 137 -12.24 14.65 -24.70
CA ARG A 137 -10.86 15.16 -24.60
C ARG A 137 -10.68 16.61 -25.03
N LYS A 138 -11.77 17.34 -25.32
CA LYS A 138 -11.72 18.76 -25.66
C LYS A 138 -11.04 19.53 -24.52
N ALA A 139 -9.95 20.26 -24.82
CA ALA A 139 -9.25 21.06 -23.82
C ALA A 139 -10.15 22.20 -23.31
N GLY A 140 -10.06 22.53 -22.02
CA GLY A 140 -10.95 23.44 -21.30
C GLY A 140 -12.26 22.80 -20.83
N TRP A 141 -12.72 21.70 -21.46
CA TRP A 141 -14.07 21.17 -21.27
C TRP A 141 -14.29 20.38 -19.96
N SER A 142 -15.49 20.53 -19.40
CA SER A 142 -16.01 19.91 -18.18
C SER A 142 -17.52 19.59 -18.30
N PHE A 143 -18.12 19.05 -17.25
CA PHE A 143 -19.59 18.90 -17.14
C PHE A 143 -20.34 20.24 -17.11
N ILE A 144 -19.66 21.36 -16.82
CA ILE A 144 -20.22 22.72 -16.82
C ILE A 144 -20.53 23.14 -18.27
N ASP A 145 -19.61 22.82 -19.18
CA ASP A 145 -19.67 23.06 -20.62
C ASP A 145 -20.64 22.11 -21.39
N LYS A 146 -21.49 21.36 -20.66
CA LYS A 146 -22.49 20.46 -21.27
C LYS A 146 -23.85 21.14 -21.28
N THR A 147 -24.36 21.42 -22.48
CA THR A 147 -25.57 22.23 -22.69
C THR A 147 -26.78 21.67 -21.96
N GLU A 148 -26.97 20.35 -21.91
CA GLU A 148 -28.13 19.74 -21.22
C GLU A 148 -28.11 19.93 -19.69
N ASN A 149 -27.01 20.37 -19.10
CA ASN A 149 -26.91 20.66 -17.66
C ASN A 149 -27.27 22.12 -17.32
N ASN A 150 -27.34 23.03 -18.29
CA ASN A 150 -27.62 24.48 -18.10
C ASN A 150 -26.66 25.20 -17.12
N LEU A 151 -25.40 24.77 -17.02
CA LEU A 151 -24.43 25.27 -16.03
C LEU A 151 -23.45 26.33 -16.56
N ALA A 152 -23.46 26.67 -17.85
CA ALA A 152 -22.44 27.56 -18.44
C ALA A 152 -22.50 28.99 -17.89
N ASP A 153 -23.70 29.56 -17.83
CA ASP A 153 -23.93 31.00 -17.59
C ASP A 153 -24.60 31.28 -16.23
N ILE A 154 -24.89 30.22 -15.45
CA ILE A 154 -25.57 30.29 -14.14
C ILE A 154 -24.86 31.19 -13.12
N TRP A 155 -23.54 31.35 -13.25
CA TRP A 155 -22.71 32.22 -12.40
C TRP A 155 -22.99 33.72 -12.59
N GLU A 156 -23.50 34.14 -13.76
CA GLU A 156 -23.83 35.55 -14.04
C GLU A 156 -24.97 36.04 -13.14
N THR A 157 -25.91 35.15 -12.78
CA THR A 157 -26.97 35.44 -11.81
C THR A 157 -26.40 35.78 -10.43
N LEU A 158 -25.35 35.08 -9.99
CA LEU A 158 -24.65 35.44 -8.74
C LEU A 158 -23.91 36.78 -8.91
N LEU A 159 -23.20 37.01 -10.02
CA LEU A 159 -22.49 38.27 -10.29
C LEU A 159 -23.44 39.49 -10.22
N HIS A 160 -24.63 39.40 -10.82
CA HIS A 160 -25.64 40.46 -10.75
C HIS A 160 -26.25 40.63 -9.36
N ARG A 161 -26.31 39.58 -8.53
CA ARG A 161 -26.70 39.69 -7.12
C ARG A 161 -25.63 40.38 -6.28
N LEU A 162 -24.34 40.08 -6.52
CA LEU A 162 -23.23 40.76 -5.84
C LEU A 162 -23.38 42.28 -5.95
N GLN A 163 -23.61 42.81 -7.16
CA GLN A 163 -23.81 44.24 -7.44
C GLN A 163 -24.89 44.96 -6.60
N LYS A 164 -25.81 44.23 -5.96
CA LYS A 164 -26.93 44.78 -5.18
C LYS A 164 -26.90 44.36 -3.70
N SER A 165 -25.77 43.85 -3.22
CA SER A 165 -25.68 43.15 -1.93
C SER A 165 -24.45 43.56 -1.11
N SER A 166 -24.42 43.10 0.15
CA SER A 166 -23.26 43.18 1.03
C SER A 166 -22.68 41.79 1.30
N PHE A 167 -21.40 41.77 1.69
CA PHE A 167 -20.72 40.61 2.25
C PHE A 167 -19.96 41.05 3.49
N ARG A 168 -20.22 40.39 4.62
CA ARG A 168 -19.68 40.73 5.96
C ARG A 168 -19.78 42.23 6.22
N ASP A 169 -21.03 42.68 6.28
CA ASP A 169 -21.52 44.01 6.62
C ASP A 169 -21.08 45.17 5.71
N THR A 170 -20.41 44.86 4.59
CA THR A 170 -19.92 45.87 3.64
C THR A 170 -20.46 45.65 2.23
N PRO A 171 -20.93 46.69 1.51
CA PRO A 171 -21.53 46.54 0.19
C PRO A 171 -20.48 46.26 -0.89
N PHE A 172 -20.78 45.36 -1.83
CA PHE A 172 -19.89 45.02 -2.95
C PHE A 172 -19.63 46.18 -3.89
N THR A 173 -20.53 47.16 -3.98
CA THR A 173 -20.38 48.33 -4.84
C THR A 173 -20.58 49.62 -4.05
N LYS A 174 -19.76 50.64 -4.36
CA LYS A 174 -19.88 52.00 -3.84
C LYS A 174 -19.84 52.97 -5.03
N SER A 175 -20.86 53.80 -5.16
CA SER A 175 -20.98 54.78 -6.27
C SER A 175 -20.76 54.16 -7.66
N GLY A 176 -21.42 53.03 -7.95
CA GLY A 176 -21.33 52.30 -9.23
C GLY A 176 -20.04 51.49 -9.46
N HIS A 177 -19.05 51.58 -8.57
CA HIS A 177 -17.77 50.89 -8.70
C HIS A 177 -17.67 49.73 -7.70
N TRP A 178 -16.93 48.66 -8.04
CA TRP A 178 -16.62 47.58 -7.11
C TRP A 178 -15.85 48.11 -5.89
N ASN A 179 -16.31 47.79 -4.70
CA ASN A 179 -15.67 48.13 -3.43
C ASN A 179 -14.48 47.17 -3.18
N PRO A 180 -13.22 47.65 -3.19
CA PRO A 180 -12.07 46.76 -3.06
C PRO A 180 -12.06 45.98 -1.74
N GLU A 181 -12.53 46.57 -0.63
CA GLU A 181 -12.54 45.92 0.67
C GLU A 181 -13.44 44.68 0.68
N THR A 182 -14.69 44.82 0.26
CA THR A 182 -15.66 43.73 0.17
C THR A 182 -15.24 42.68 -0.84
N CYS A 183 -14.66 43.09 -1.97
CA CYS A 183 -14.09 42.15 -2.95
C CYS A 183 -12.95 41.33 -2.32
N HIS A 184 -12.03 41.94 -1.57
CA HIS A 184 -10.97 41.20 -0.88
C HIS A 184 -11.51 40.28 0.24
N LYS A 185 -12.57 40.66 0.96
CA LYS A 185 -13.27 39.77 1.91
C LYS A 185 -13.82 38.53 1.21
N TYR A 186 -14.51 38.69 0.08
CA TYR A 186 -15.06 37.57 -0.71
C TYR A 186 -13.97 36.71 -1.35
N LEU A 187 -12.89 37.32 -1.85
CA LEU A 187 -11.71 36.60 -2.36
C LEU A 187 -11.06 35.73 -1.26
N SER A 188 -10.93 36.27 -0.05
CA SER A 188 -10.43 35.54 1.12
C SER A 188 -11.36 34.38 1.53
N ALA A 189 -12.68 34.59 1.52
CA ALA A 189 -13.66 33.53 1.76
C ALA A 189 -13.54 32.39 0.74
N GLY A 190 -13.35 32.69 -0.55
CA GLY A 190 -13.12 31.68 -1.58
C GLY A 190 -11.82 30.89 -1.41
N VAL A 191 -10.77 31.50 -0.85
CA VAL A 191 -9.54 30.79 -0.45
C VAL A 191 -9.82 29.82 0.70
N GLU A 192 -10.61 30.21 1.70
CA GLU A 192 -11.00 29.30 2.80
C GLU A 192 -11.94 28.17 2.33
N LEU A 193 -12.90 28.46 1.44
CA LEU A 193 -13.76 27.44 0.83
C LEU A 193 -12.94 26.43 -0.01
N ASN A 194 -11.93 26.89 -0.76
CA ASN A 194 -10.98 26.01 -1.46
C ASN A 194 -10.22 25.08 -0.50
N LYS A 195 -9.86 25.54 0.72
CA LYS A 195 -9.24 24.71 1.77
C LYS A 195 -10.24 23.73 2.39
N SER A 196 -11.46 24.18 2.69
CA SER A 196 -12.52 23.35 3.29
C SER A 196 -12.99 22.25 2.33
N ALA A 197 -13.19 22.58 1.04
CA ALA A 197 -13.52 21.62 -0.01
C ALA A 197 -12.47 20.52 -0.13
N PHE A 198 -11.18 20.88 -0.07
CA PHE A 198 -10.09 19.90 -0.03
C PHE A 198 -10.21 18.93 1.16
N ALA A 199 -10.41 19.47 2.37
CA ALA A 199 -10.53 18.67 3.59
C ALA A 199 -11.77 17.75 3.55
N ALA A 200 -12.95 18.29 3.21
CA ALA A 200 -14.21 17.54 3.12
C ALA A 200 -14.14 16.39 2.11
N ILE A 201 -13.57 16.63 0.93
CA ILE A 201 -13.36 15.59 -0.09
C ILE A 201 -12.36 14.54 0.41
N HIS A 202 -11.26 14.95 1.04
CA HIS A 202 -10.23 14.03 1.52
C HIS A 202 -10.72 13.13 2.67
N PHE A 203 -11.61 13.65 3.51
CA PHE A 203 -12.21 12.94 4.65
C PHE A 203 -13.40 12.05 4.24
N ARG A 204 -14.42 12.66 3.60
CA ARG A 204 -15.76 12.06 3.50
C ARG A 204 -15.99 11.25 2.23
N ALA A 205 -15.28 11.50 1.13
CA ALA A 205 -15.57 10.85 -0.15
C ALA A 205 -15.35 9.32 -0.12
N SER A 206 -14.15 8.87 0.20
CA SER A 206 -13.78 7.45 0.23
C SER A 206 -12.43 7.29 0.93
N LEU A 207 -11.81 6.10 0.88
CA LEU A 207 -10.47 5.91 1.41
C LEU A 207 -9.46 6.93 0.80
N PRO A 208 -8.71 7.67 1.61
CA PRO A 208 -7.90 8.81 1.15
C PRO A 208 -6.79 8.40 0.17
N GLY A 209 -6.65 9.18 -0.90
CA GLY A 209 -5.50 9.10 -1.82
C GLY A 209 -4.20 9.58 -1.18
N ARG A 210 -3.08 9.48 -1.89
CA ARG A 210 -1.80 10.06 -1.44
C ARG A 210 -1.77 11.56 -1.76
N GLY A 211 -0.98 12.35 -1.03
CA GLY A 211 -0.87 13.81 -1.25
C GLY A 211 -0.70 14.22 -2.72
N THR A 212 0.27 13.63 -3.42
CA THR A 212 0.54 13.93 -4.85
C THR A 212 -0.60 13.55 -5.80
N GLU A 213 -1.50 12.65 -5.37
CA GLU A 213 -2.67 12.21 -6.14
C GLU A 213 -3.86 13.15 -5.88
N VAL A 214 -4.10 13.55 -4.63
CA VAL A 214 -5.27 14.36 -4.26
C VAL A 214 -5.08 15.86 -4.51
N THR A 215 -3.86 16.39 -4.43
CA THR A 215 -3.64 17.83 -4.65
C THR A 215 -3.51 18.23 -6.12
N SER A 216 -3.41 17.27 -7.04
CA SER A 216 -3.28 17.49 -8.49
C SER A 216 -4.57 17.21 -9.28
N ILE A 217 -5.70 17.07 -8.58
CA ILE A 217 -7.04 16.83 -9.12
C ILE A 217 -7.48 18.01 -10.01
N ARG A 218 -7.92 17.68 -11.23
CA ARG A 218 -8.47 18.63 -12.21
C ARG A 218 -9.98 18.51 -12.36
N TYR A 219 -10.64 19.63 -12.62
CA TYR A 219 -12.06 19.67 -13.01
C TYR A 219 -12.28 20.17 -14.45
N LEU A 220 -11.26 20.75 -15.10
CA LEU A 220 -11.26 20.99 -16.55
C LEU A 220 -10.24 20.09 -17.25
N ASN A 221 -10.52 19.73 -18.50
CA ASN A 221 -9.56 19.03 -19.36
C ASN A 221 -8.35 19.92 -19.72
N SER A 222 -7.13 19.38 -19.64
CA SER A 222 -5.93 20.06 -20.15
C SER A 222 -5.66 19.68 -21.61
N LYS A 223 -4.71 20.37 -22.27
CA LYS A 223 -4.22 19.97 -23.62
C LYS A 223 -3.55 18.60 -23.66
N LEU A 224 -3.16 18.03 -22.51
CA LEU A 224 -2.37 16.79 -22.40
C LEU A 224 -3.08 15.68 -21.60
N SER A 225 -4.17 15.99 -20.91
CA SER A 225 -4.83 15.07 -19.98
C SER A 225 -6.32 15.37 -19.85
N ILE A 226 -7.15 14.32 -19.89
CA ILE A 226 -8.51 14.41 -19.37
C ILE A 226 -8.48 14.78 -17.87
N ARG A 227 -9.55 15.40 -17.37
CA ARG A 227 -9.73 15.80 -15.97
C ARG A 227 -9.89 14.60 -15.02
N ASN A 228 -10.08 14.91 -13.73
CA ASN A 228 -10.30 13.92 -12.67
C ASN A 228 -11.71 13.96 -12.08
N VAL A 229 -12.37 15.12 -12.07
CA VAL A 229 -13.76 15.29 -11.57
C VAL A 229 -14.76 15.03 -12.69
N PHE A 230 -15.75 14.19 -12.43
CA PHE A 230 -16.87 13.90 -13.34
C PHE A 230 -18.17 13.81 -12.54
N PHE A 231 -19.32 13.78 -13.21
CA PHE A 231 -20.58 13.36 -12.60
C PHE A 231 -21.04 12.00 -13.15
N TYR A 232 -21.57 11.16 -12.26
CA TYR A 232 -22.08 9.83 -12.58
C TYR A 232 -23.08 9.39 -11.51
N ASP A 233 -24.24 8.86 -11.91
CA ASP A 233 -25.25 8.29 -10.98
C ASP A 233 -25.64 9.28 -9.86
N GLY A 234 -25.91 10.53 -10.26
CA GLY A 234 -26.30 11.64 -9.37
C GLY A 234 -25.26 12.10 -8.34
N ARG A 235 -23.98 11.74 -8.52
CA ARG A 235 -22.89 12.08 -7.61
C ARG A 235 -21.67 12.62 -8.36
N MET A 236 -20.93 13.50 -7.69
CA MET A 236 -19.58 13.84 -8.13
C MET A 236 -18.66 12.63 -7.91
N ILE A 237 -17.88 12.26 -8.92
CA ILE A 237 -16.87 11.21 -8.82
C ILE A 237 -15.48 11.75 -9.14
N ILE A 238 -14.47 11.22 -8.45
CA ILE A 238 -13.07 11.59 -8.60
C ILE A 238 -12.28 10.38 -9.09
N ILE A 239 -11.81 10.45 -10.33
CA ILE A 239 -11.08 9.39 -11.04
C ILE A 239 -9.58 9.73 -11.08
N ILE A 240 -8.74 8.86 -10.52
CA ILE A 240 -7.28 9.02 -10.48
C ILE A 240 -6.60 7.83 -11.15
N SER A 241 -5.76 8.09 -12.15
CA SER A 241 -4.94 7.06 -12.84
C SER A 241 -3.57 6.89 -12.16
N TYR A 242 -3.31 5.74 -11.56
CA TYR A 242 -2.10 5.44 -10.79
C TYR A 242 -0.96 4.89 -11.67
N ASN A 243 -0.23 5.81 -12.33
CA ASN A 243 0.84 5.48 -13.28
C ASN A 243 2.05 4.71 -12.67
N LYS A 244 2.18 4.59 -11.34
CA LYS A 244 3.30 3.83 -10.72
C LYS A 244 3.16 2.30 -10.86
N ALA A 245 1.96 1.78 -11.15
CA ALA A 245 1.77 0.36 -11.52
C ALA A 245 2.17 0.06 -12.98
N ARG A 246 2.13 1.10 -13.83
CA ARG A 246 2.45 1.00 -15.26
C ARG A 246 3.88 0.53 -15.51
N ALA A 247 4.80 0.82 -14.59
CA ALA A 247 6.20 0.40 -14.62
C ALA A 247 6.45 -1.09 -14.31
N SER A 248 5.42 -1.86 -13.95
CA SER A 248 5.52 -3.33 -13.84
C SER A 248 4.53 -4.08 -14.74
N ASN A 249 3.37 -3.48 -15.05
CA ASN A 249 2.27 -4.16 -15.73
C ASN A 249 1.87 -3.51 -17.08
N ASN A 250 2.55 -2.45 -17.56
CA ASN A 250 2.21 -1.62 -18.74
C ASN A 250 0.85 -0.88 -18.74
N TYR A 251 -0.16 -1.36 -18.01
CA TYR A 251 -1.47 -0.73 -17.90
C TYR A 251 -1.56 0.34 -16.80
N ALA A 252 -2.50 1.28 -16.96
CA ALA A 252 -2.79 2.32 -15.98
C ALA A 252 -3.96 1.89 -15.09
N PHE A 253 -3.73 1.80 -13.78
CA PHE A 253 -4.76 1.43 -12.82
C PHE A 253 -5.63 2.65 -12.46
N TYR A 254 -6.96 2.50 -12.43
CA TYR A 254 -7.91 3.57 -12.10
C TYR A 254 -8.44 3.43 -10.68
N ILE A 255 -8.46 4.53 -9.93
CA ILE A 255 -9.09 4.63 -8.61
C ILE A 255 -10.23 5.63 -8.70
N VAL A 256 -11.44 5.22 -8.35
CA VAL A 256 -12.63 6.09 -8.33
C VAL A 256 -13.09 6.31 -6.89
N ARG A 257 -13.52 7.52 -6.57
CA ARG A 257 -14.14 7.89 -5.29
C ARG A 257 -15.45 8.59 -5.58
N TYR A 258 -16.56 8.09 -5.03
CA TYR A 258 -17.83 8.78 -5.10
C TYR A 258 -17.92 9.75 -3.93
N VAL A 259 -18.22 11.01 -4.20
CA VAL A 259 -18.52 12.00 -3.17
C VAL A 259 -19.96 11.76 -2.67
N PRO A 260 -20.28 11.98 -1.38
CA PRO A 260 -21.66 12.04 -0.88
C PRO A 260 -22.55 12.99 -1.70
N ILE A 261 -23.85 12.78 -1.73
CA ILE A 261 -24.80 13.57 -2.56
C ILE A 261 -24.88 15.02 -2.06
N ASP A 262 -25.00 15.19 -0.75
CA ASP A 262 -25.02 16.45 -0.01
C ASP A 262 -23.75 17.28 -0.26
N LEU A 263 -22.56 16.66 -0.17
CA LEU A 263 -21.31 17.32 -0.50
C LEU A 263 -21.15 17.54 -2.03
N SER A 264 -21.68 16.65 -2.88
CA SER A 264 -21.61 16.80 -4.34
C SER A 264 -22.36 18.06 -4.81
N LEU A 265 -23.52 18.36 -4.24
CA LEU A 265 -24.30 19.56 -4.57
C LEU A 265 -23.57 20.85 -4.15
N SER A 266 -23.01 20.91 -2.94
CA SER A 266 -22.23 22.08 -2.51
C SER A 266 -20.98 22.30 -3.37
N LEU A 267 -20.28 21.23 -3.75
CA LEU A 267 -19.12 21.32 -4.64
C LEU A 267 -19.51 21.66 -6.09
N LEU A 268 -20.70 21.28 -6.54
CA LEU A 268 -21.26 21.69 -7.84
C LEU A 268 -21.58 23.19 -7.85
N LYS A 269 -22.30 23.68 -6.83
CA LYS A 269 -22.55 25.12 -6.59
C LYS A 269 -21.23 25.90 -6.51
N TYR A 270 -20.22 25.36 -5.83
CA TYR A 270 -18.88 25.97 -5.79
C TYR A 270 -18.23 26.05 -7.18
N LEU A 271 -18.13 24.94 -7.92
CA LEU A 271 -17.42 24.89 -9.21
C LEU A 271 -18.14 25.63 -10.35
N ALA A 272 -19.48 25.60 -10.39
CA ALA A 272 -20.26 26.17 -11.48
C ALA A 272 -20.69 27.63 -11.24
N ILE A 273 -20.73 28.11 -9.99
CA ILE A 273 -21.28 29.43 -9.64
C ILE A 273 -20.24 30.30 -8.93
N ILE A 274 -19.78 29.88 -7.76
CA ILE A 274 -18.90 30.69 -6.90
C ILE A 274 -17.52 30.84 -7.55
N ARG A 275 -16.99 29.76 -8.13
CA ARG A 275 -15.64 29.72 -8.70
C ARG A 275 -15.46 30.67 -9.90
N PRO A 276 -16.37 30.75 -10.88
CA PRO A 276 -16.34 31.80 -11.91
C PRO A 276 -16.41 33.22 -11.35
N VAL A 277 -17.32 33.52 -10.40
CA VAL A 277 -17.45 34.86 -9.79
C VAL A 277 -16.18 35.24 -9.01
N TRP A 278 -15.60 34.31 -8.27
CA TRP A 278 -14.36 34.49 -7.53
C TRP A 278 -13.16 34.75 -8.47
N GLU A 279 -13.07 34.02 -9.60
CA GLU A 279 -12.04 34.28 -10.62
C GLU A 279 -12.25 35.64 -11.33
N PHE A 280 -13.49 36.01 -11.65
CA PHE A 280 -13.84 37.33 -12.23
C PHE A 280 -13.43 38.48 -11.30
N LEU A 281 -13.73 38.38 -10.00
CA LEU A 281 -13.33 39.38 -9.02
C LEU A 281 -11.81 39.42 -8.81
N ALA A 282 -11.12 38.27 -8.86
CA ALA A 282 -9.66 38.22 -8.74
C ALA A 282 -8.98 38.94 -9.90
N GLU A 283 -9.46 38.75 -11.12
CA GLU A 283 -8.99 39.43 -12.32
C GLU A 283 -9.32 40.93 -12.28
N THR A 284 -10.56 41.30 -11.92
CA THR A 284 -11.00 42.70 -11.79
C THR A 284 -10.20 43.47 -10.74
N MET A 285 -9.90 42.86 -9.60
CA MET A 285 -9.07 43.44 -8.53
C MET A 285 -7.56 43.35 -8.81
N ARG A 286 -7.13 42.73 -9.92
CA ARG A 286 -5.72 42.45 -10.25
C ARG A 286 -4.97 41.68 -9.15
N SER A 287 -5.68 40.80 -8.45
CA SER A 287 -5.15 39.98 -7.36
C SER A 287 -4.27 38.83 -7.89
N ALA A 288 -3.80 37.96 -6.99
CA ALA A 288 -2.83 36.92 -7.30
C ALA A 288 -3.27 36.01 -8.46
N ARG A 289 -2.44 35.91 -9.50
CA ARG A 289 -2.77 35.17 -10.73
C ARG A 289 -2.67 33.66 -10.52
N HIS A 290 -3.81 32.98 -10.56
CA HIS A 290 -3.86 31.55 -10.78
C HIS A 290 -3.72 31.24 -12.29
N ASP A 291 -2.48 31.09 -12.78
CA ASP A 291 -2.13 30.79 -14.19
C ASP A 291 -2.66 29.42 -14.73
N SER A 292 -3.67 28.81 -14.10
CA SER A 292 -4.12 27.45 -14.40
C SER A 292 -5.51 27.15 -13.84
N LYS A 293 -6.55 27.54 -14.57
CA LYS A 293 -7.97 27.26 -14.22
C LYS A 293 -8.30 25.75 -14.14
N GLU A 294 -7.44 24.85 -14.66
CA GLU A 294 -7.73 23.40 -14.74
C GLU A 294 -7.85 22.65 -13.40
N PHE A 295 -7.21 23.16 -12.34
CA PHE A 295 -7.13 22.46 -11.05
C PHE A 295 -8.31 22.79 -10.12
N PHE A 296 -8.79 21.77 -9.41
CA PHE A 296 -9.83 21.94 -8.39
C PHE A 296 -9.26 22.77 -7.23
N PHE A 297 -8.19 22.27 -6.60
CA PHE A 297 -7.60 22.89 -5.40
C PHE A 297 -6.41 23.79 -5.75
N LEU A 298 -6.63 25.10 -5.74
CA LEU A 298 -5.60 26.08 -6.04
C LEU A 298 -4.68 26.31 -4.84
N ASP A 299 -3.47 26.82 -5.11
CA ASP A 299 -2.52 27.27 -4.07
C ASP A 299 -3.07 28.52 -3.37
N PRO A 300 -3.34 28.51 -2.04
CA PRO A 300 -3.82 29.66 -1.28
C PRO A 300 -2.97 30.94 -1.36
N HIS A 301 -1.73 30.85 -1.85
CA HIS A 301 -0.83 32.00 -2.03
C HIS A 301 -0.61 32.39 -3.49
N GLY A 302 -1.25 31.71 -4.45
CA GLY A 302 -1.12 31.98 -5.89
C GLY A 302 0.28 31.77 -6.47
N ARG A 303 1.21 31.10 -5.77
CA ARG A 303 2.59 30.88 -6.22
C ARG A 303 2.73 29.65 -7.12
N LYS A 304 1.76 28.73 -7.05
CA LYS A 304 1.69 27.47 -7.81
C LYS A 304 0.31 27.29 -8.42
N LYS A 305 0.23 26.40 -9.40
CA LYS A 305 -1.02 26.07 -10.12
C LYS A 305 -2.02 25.28 -9.27
N HIS A 306 -1.57 24.60 -8.22
CA HIS A 306 -2.37 23.80 -7.30
C HIS A 306 -1.64 23.60 -5.96
N LEU A 307 -2.35 23.07 -4.95
CA LEU A 307 -1.79 22.73 -3.63
C LEU A 307 -0.54 21.81 -3.71
N SER A 308 0.48 22.08 -2.90
CA SER A 308 1.50 21.08 -2.55
C SER A 308 0.98 20.10 -1.50
N SER A 309 1.65 18.94 -1.35
CA SER A 309 1.32 17.99 -0.28
C SER A 309 1.60 18.51 1.14
N ASP A 310 2.46 19.52 1.25
CA ASP A 310 2.80 20.20 2.51
C ASP A 310 1.66 21.14 2.88
N GLN A 311 1.30 22.06 1.98
CA GLN A 311 0.15 22.97 2.14
C GLN A 311 -1.15 22.20 2.44
N ALA A 312 -1.38 21.09 1.74
CA ALA A 312 -2.52 20.22 2.00
C ALA A 312 -2.46 19.51 3.35
N SER A 313 -1.26 19.19 3.87
CA SER A 313 -1.11 18.65 5.23
C SER A 313 -1.34 19.71 6.30
N ASP A 314 -0.95 20.96 6.05
CA ASP A 314 -1.17 22.07 6.98
C ASP A 314 -2.62 22.58 6.95
N ILE A 315 -3.33 22.46 5.82
CA ILE A 315 -4.79 22.59 5.76
C ILE A 315 -5.48 21.56 6.66
N LEU A 316 -5.13 20.26 6.56
CA LEU A 316 -5.72 19.27 7.45
C LEU A 316 -5.37 19.54 8.92
N ARG A 317 -4.12 19.93 9.22
CA ARG A 317 -3.67 20.25 10.58
C ARG A 317 -4.44 21.42 11.19
N SER A 318 -4.61 22.51 10.44
CA SER A 318 -5.36 23.69 10.90
C SER A 318 -6.86 23.41 11.08
N ARG A 319 -7.45 22.54 10.24
CA ARG A 319 -8.84 22.07 10.36
C ARG A 319 -9.03 20.94 11.40
N THR A 320 -7.97 20.56 12.13
CA THR A 320 -7.99 19.53 13.20
C THR A 320 -7.14 19.91 14.41
N GLN A 321 -6.87 21.20 14.59
CA GLN A 321 -6.03 21.73 15.67
C GLN A 321 -6.66 21.60 17.07
N ASP A 322 -7.96 21.34 17.11
CA ASP A 322 -8.80 21.06 18.27
C ASP A 322 -8.73 19.60 18.75
N LEU A 323 -8.19 18.69 17.93
CA LEU A 323 -8.09 17.26 18.25
C LEU A 323 -6.87 16.95 19.11
N ILE A 324 -6.92 15.84 19.87
CA ILE A 324 -5.81 15.36 20.71
C ILE A 324 -4.55 15.05 19.88
N THR A 325 -4.68 14.80 18.58
CA THR A 325 -3.56 14.79 17.65
C THR A 325 -3.99 15.38 16.30
N PRO A 326 -3.58 16.62 15.96
CA PRO A 326 -3.89 17.24 14.68
C PRO A 326 -3.33 16.48 13.47
N TRP A 327 -4.15 16.29 12.43
CA TRP A 327 -3.83 15.37 11.34
C TRP A 327 -3.04 16.00 10.20
N THR A 328 -2.04 15.26 9.71
CA THR A 328 -1.43 15.48 8.40
C THR A 328 -2.01 14.50 7.37
N LEU A 329 -1.77 14.71 6.07
CA LEU A 329 -2.17 13.74 5.03
C LEU A 329 -1.66 12.32 5.30
N SER A 330 -0.46 12.18 5.88
CA SER A 330 0.10 10.87 6.22
C SER A 330 -0.62 10.24 7.41
N LEU A 331 -0.85 11.02 8.48
CA LEU A 331 -1.50 10.51 9.68
C LEU A 331 -2.98 10.16 9.42
N TYR A 332 -3.74 11.06 8.80
CA TYR A 332 -5.14 10.81 8.44
C TYR A 332 -5.27 9.56 7.55
N ARG A 333 -4.42 9.42 6.52
CA ARG A 333 -4.44 8.23 5.67
C ARG A 333 -4.09 6.95 6.43
N GLN A 334 -3.15 6.98 7.37
CA GLN A 334 -2.84 5.82 8.21
C GLN A 334 -4.01 5.47 9.14
N ALA A 335 -4.64 6.47 9.76
CA ALA A 335 -5.81 6.30 10.61
C ALA A 335 -7.01 5.71 9.85
N ALA A 336 -7.37 6.30 8.70
CA ALA A 336 -8.45 5.83 7.85
C ALA A 336 -8.25 4.37 7.40
N LEU A 337 -7.01 4.01 7.01
CA LEU A 337 -6.67 2.64 6.61
C LEU A 337 -6.65 1.65 7.79
N ALA A 338 -6.37 2.11 9.02
CA ALA A 338 -6.46 1.27 10.21
C ALA A 338 -7.93 0.96 10.57
N ILE A 339 -8.76 2.01 10.61
CA ILE A 339 -10.21 1.92 10.83
C ILE A 339 -10.86 0.99 9.80
N ALA A 340 -10.55 1.17 8.51
CA ALA A 340 -11.05 0.33 7.43
C ALA A 340 -10.73 -1.17 7.65
N LYS A 341 -9.48 -1.49 8.01
CA LYS A 341 -9.07 -2.88 8.28
C LYS A 341 -9.77 -3.49 9.50
N ARG A 342 -10.11 -2.72 10.53
CA ARG A 342 -10.72 -3.24 11.78
C ARG A 342 -12.24 -3.38 11.68
N TYR A 343 -12.92 -2.41 11.08
CA TYR A 343 -14.38 -2.33 11.08
C TYR A 343 -15.00 -2.73 9.75
N LEU A 344 -14.43 -2.30 8.63
CA LEU A 344 -15.02 -2.53 7.31
C LEU A 344 -14.64 -3.90 6.74
N ALA A 345 -13.58 -4.55 7.23
CA ALA A 345 -13.37 -5.98 6.98
C ALA A 345 -14.50 -6.82 7.59
N LYS A 346 -14.88 -6.53 8.86
CA LYS A 346 -15.91 -7.27 9.61
C LYS A 346 -17.30 -7.19 9.01
N LEU A 347 -17.69 -6.02 8.53
CA LEU A 347 -18.95 -5.83 7.79
C LEU A 347 -19.06 -6.74 6.55
N VAL A 348 -17.96 -7.38 6.13
CA VAL A 348 -17.87 -8.12 4.88
C VAL A 348 -17.18 -9.49 5.03
N GLU A 349 -17.03 -10.00 6.26
CA GLU A 349 -16.54 -11.34 6.61
C GLU A 349 -17.41 -12.49 6.05
N LYS A 350 -18.59 -12.19 5.49
CA LYS A 350 -19.42 -13.14 4.70
C LYS A 350 -18.87 -13.43 3.28
N SER A 351 -17.65 -12.98 2.97
CA SER A 351 -16.96 -13.16 1.67
C SER A 351 -15.69 -13.99 1.87
N ASN A 352 -15.35 -14.88 0.93
CA ASN A 352 -14.28 -15.87 1.12
C ASN A 352 -12.85 -15.25 1.04
N PHE A 353 -12.41 -14.73 2.18
CA PHE A 353 -11.35 -13.73 2.37
C PHE A 353 -9.94 -14.07 1.86
N TYR A 354 -9.58 -15.36 1.79
CA TYR A 354 -8.22 -15.80 1.44
C TYR A 354 -8.04 -16.15 -0.04
N TYR A 355 -9.12 -16.49 -0.76
CA TYR A 355 -9.10 -16.89 -2.17
C TYR A 355 -10.11 -16.05 -2.97
N PRO A 356 -9.72 -14.83 -3.39
CA PRO A 356 -10.65 -13.87 -3.98
C PRO A 356 -11.02 -14.27 -5.43
N SER A 357 -12.18 -14.90 -5.60
CA SER A 357 -12.66 -15.42 -6.90
C SER A 357 -13.07 -14.36 -7.92
N SER A 358 -13.25 -13.09 -7.53
CA SER A 358 -13.73 -12.03 -8.42
C SER A 358 -13.14 -10.65 -8.10
N ALA A 359 -13.46 -9.64 -8.92
CA ALA A 359 -13.12 -8.24 -8.66
C ALA A 359 -13.96 -7.61 -7.54
N GLY A 360 -15.11 -8.21 -7.20
CA GLY A 360 -15.95 -7.79 -6.07
C GLY A 360 -15.41 -8.23 -4.70
N ASP A 361 -14.25 -8.91 -4.64
CA ASP A 361 -13.62 -9.28 -3.38
C ASP A 361 -13.34 -8.04 -2.50
N PRO A 362 -13.85 -7.97 -1.27
CA PRO A 362 -13.80 -6.72 -0.50
C PRO A 362 -12.39 -6.31 -0.05
N MET A 363 -11.43 -7.25 0.09
CA MET A 363 -10.03 -6.90 0.31
C MET A 363 -9.35 -6.40 -0.98
N ARG A 364 -9.78 -6.84 -2.17
CA ARG A 364 -9.49 -6.14 -3.44
C ARG A 364 -10.08 -4.74 -3.42
N VAL A 365 -11.35 -4.59 -3.03
CA VAL A 365 -12.05 -3.29 -3.02
C VAL A 365 -11.36 -2.28 -2.08
N PHE A 366 -11.11 -2.60 -0.81
CA PHE A 366 -10.41 -1.69 0.12
C PHE A 366 -8.99 -1.35 -0.36
N ALA A 367 -8.26 -2.32 -0.89
CA ALA A 367 -6.92 -2.09 -1.42
C ALA A 367 -6.96 -1.20 -2.68
N ALA A 368 -7.91 -1.43 -3.58
CA ALA A 368 -8.13 -0.67 -4.79
C ALA A 368 -8.46 0.80 -4.45
N GLY A 369 -9.25 1.08 -3.42
CA GLY A 369 -9.51 2.45 -2.95
C GLY A 369 -8.28 3.15 -2.37
N ALA A 370 -7.42 2.38 -1.69
CA ALA A 370 -6.15 2.88 -1.16
C ALA A 370 -5.05 3.06 -2.24
N GLY A 371 -5.22 2.54 -3.47
CA GLY A 371 -4.14 2.47 -4.46
C GLY A 371 -3.09 1.40 -4.10
N HIS A 372 -3.59 0.23 -3.71
CA HIS A 372 -2.88 -0.94 -3.18
C HIS A 372 -3.48 -2.26 -3.76
N HIS A 373 -2.84 -3.39 -3.45
CA HIS A 373 -3.25 -4.78 -3.71
C HIS A 373 -3.86 -5.41 -2.44
N PRO A 374 -4.72 -6.45 -2.50
CA PRO A 374 -5.09 -7.26 -1.32
C PRO A 374 -3.91 -7.56 -0.39
N ARG A 375 -2.85 -8.17 -0.92
CA ARG A 375 -1.61 -8.49 -0.20
C ARG A 375 -0.94 -7.26 0.42
N MET A 376 -1.12 -6.07 -0.16
CA MET A 376 -0.56 -4.79 0.31
C MET A 376 -1.27 -4.14 1.50
N LEU A 377 -2.51 -4.54 1.80
CA LEU A 377 -3.09 -4.17 3.10
C LEU A 377 -2.39 -4.90 4.26
N LEU A 378 -1.58 -5.92 3.96
CA LEU A 378 -0.80 -6.71 4.91
C LEU A 378 0.73 -6.51 4.75
N THR A 379 1.32 -6.61 3.54
CA THR A 379 2.78 -6.55 3.28
C THR A 379 3.20 -6.08 1.85
N THR A 380 4.46 -5.65 1.71
CA THR A 380 5.08 -4.82 0.62
C THR A 380 5.63 -5.61 -0.60
N TYR A 381 5.58 -5.23 -1.90
CA TYR A 381 4.94 -4.14 -2.68
C TYR A 381 4.58 -4.60 -4.12
N ALA A 382 3.31 -4.51 -4.56
CA ALA A 382 2.84 -4.73 -5.97
C ALA A 382 1.34 -4.38 -6.14
N ILE A 383 0.77 -4.46 -7.38
CA ILE A 383 -0.69 -4.45 -7.70
C ILE A 383 -1.06 -5.69 -8.55
N ASP A 384 -2.27 -6.23 -8.33
CA ASP A 384 -2.83 -7.46 -8.92
C ASP A 384 -3.22 -7.28 -10.42
N ARG A 385 -3.29 -8.39 -11.18
CA ARG A 385 -3.81 -8.44 -12.57
C ARG A 385 -5.32 -8.72 -12.64
N ALA A 386 -5.95 -9.15 -11.55
CA ALA A 386 -7.37 -9.52 -11.52
C ALA A 386 -8.35 -8.33 -11.28
N LEU A 387 -7.87 -7.09 -11.36
CA LEU A 387 -8.70 -5.88 -11.33
C LEU A 387 -8.83 -5.33 -12.77
N PRO A 388 -10.00 -4.86 -13.20
CA PRO A 388 -10.19 -4.27 -14.54
C PRO A 388 -9.14 -3.18 -14.86
N GLU A 389 -8.34 -3.41 -15.89
CA GLU A 389 -7.28 -2.51 -16.34
C GLU A 389 -7.82 -1.29 -17.12
N ARG A 390 -9.15 -1.23 -17.31
CA ARG A 390 -9.90 -0.17 -17.97
C ARG A 390 -11.01 0.33 -17.05
N LEU A 391 -11.38 1.60 -17.20
CA LEU A 391 -12.54 2.18 -16.53
C LEU A 391 -13.83 1.63 -17.15
N GLN A 392 -14.33 0.53 -16.58
CA GLN A 392 -15.57 -0.15 -17.01
C GLN A 392 -16.68 -0.01 -15.94
N PRO A 393 -17.96 -0.23 -16.27
CA PRO A 393 -19.08 -0.10 -15.33
C PRO A 393 -18.93 -0.95 -14.05
N GLU A 394 -18.31 -2.13 -14.14
CA GLU A 394 -18.07 -3.03 -13.01
C GLU A 394 -17.06 -2.44 -12.02
N LEU A 395 -16.05 -1.71 -12.54
CA LEU A 395 -15.06 -1.01 -11.72
C LEU A 395 -15.67 0.23 -11.05
N LEU A 396 -16.53 0.96 -11.77
CA LEU A 396 -17.32 2.07 -11.21
C LEU A 396 -18.21 1.58 -10.06
N GLU A 397 -18.97 0.51 -10.28
CA GLU A 397 -19.85 -0.12 -9.27
C GLU A 397 -19.07 -0.63 -8.05
N MET A 398 -17.91 -1.28 -8.26
CA MET A 398 -17.01 -1.69 -7.17
C MET A 398 -16.59 -0.51 -6.28
N TYR A 399 -16.26 0.64 -6.89
CA TYR A 399 -15.90 1.85 -6.17
C TYR A 399 -17.10 2.61 -5.57
N ARG A 400 -18.30 2.49 -6.16
CA ARG A 400 -19.56 2.99 -5.59
C ARG A 400 -19.87 2.29 -4.28
N ARG A 401 -19.81 0.94 -4.28
CA ARG A 401 -19.96 0.10 -3.08
C ARG A 401 -18.95 0.45 -1.98
N LEU A 402 -17.67 0.60 -2.33
CA LEU A 402 -16.63 1.02 -1.37
C LEU A 402 -16.96 2.36 -0.70
N SER A 403 -17.34 3.34 -1.51
CA SER A 403 -17.55 4.71 -1.06
C SER A 403 -18.79 4.77 -0.16
N ASN A 404 -19.86 4.05 -0.50
CA ASN A 404 -21.01 3.86 0.39
C ASN A 404 -20.59 3.20 1.72
N ILE A 405 -19.91 2.05 1.70
CA ILE A 405 -19.46 1.35 2.93
C ILE A 405 -18.61 2.27 3.84
N TRP A 406 -17.74 3.10 3.27
CA TRP A 406 -16.97 4.12 4.02
C TRP A 406 -17.87 5.22 4.62
N GLN A 407 -18.76 5.78 3.81
CA GLN A 407 -19.65 6.89 4.17
C GLN A 407 -20.70 6.48 5.21
N ASP A 408 -21.28 5.29 5.05
CA ASP A 408 -22.36 4.76 5.89
C ASP A 408 -21.82 4.31 7.25
N TRP A 409 -20.69 3.60 7.32
CA TRP A 409 -20.05 3.29 8.60
C TRP A 409 -19.69 4.55 9.38
N SER A 410 -19.10 5.55 8.72
CA SER A 410 -18.72 6.82 9.36
C SER A 410 -19.94 7.67 9.74
N ARG A 411 -21.13 7.42 9.17
CA ARG A 411 -22.41 8.02 9.58
C ARG A 411 -22.98 7.26 10.80
N GLN A 412 -23.07 5.94 10.73
CA GLN A 412 -23.57 5.07 11.80
C GLN A 412 -22.79 5.28 13.09
N TYR A 413 -21.45 5.24 13.01
CA TYR A 413 -20.59 5.47 14.18
C TYR A 413 -20.80 6.87 14.80
N TYR A 414 -20.99 7.91 13.98
CA TYR A 414 -21.29 9.26 14.47
C TYR A 414 -22.65 9.32 15.19
N GLN A 415 -23.69 8.70 14.62
CA GLN A 415 -25.03 8.65 15.21
C GLN A 415 -25.05 7.83 16.51
N GLU A 416 -24.44 6.65 16.53
CA GLU A 416 -24.42 5.74 17.67
C GLU A 416 -23.50 6.20 18.82
N CYS A 417 -22.33 6.77 18.49
CA CYS A 417 -21.23 6.99 19.45
C CYS A 417 -20.79 8.45 19.62
N CYS A 418 -21.34 9.41 18.86
CA CYS A 418 -21.07 10.84 19.08
C CYS A 418 -22.32 11.59 19.55
N LEU A 419 -23.45 11.46 18.85
CA LEU A 419 -24.69 12.16 19.20
C LEU A 419 -25.26 11.71 20.55
N ARG A 420 -25.39 10.39 20.77
CA ARG A 420 -25.88 9.85 22.06
C ARG A 420 -25.06 10.28 23.27
N SER A 421 -23.74 10.44 23.10
CA SER A 421 -22.88 10.93 24.18
C SER A 421 -23.06 12.43 24.48
N GLN A 422 -23.61 13.21 23.56
CA GLN A 422 -24.03 14.59 23.85
C GLN A 422 -25.36 14.60 24.64
N GLU A 423 -26.33 13.76 24.26
CA GLU A 423 -27.60 13.59 24.98
C GLU A 423 -27.39 13.06 26.42
N ASP A 424 -26.55 12.04 26.60
CA ASP A 424 -26.17 11.53 27.93
C ASP A 424 -25.47 12.64 28.75
N SER A 425 -24.63 13.47 28.12
CA SER A 425 -23.91 14.55 28.82
C SER A 425 -24.81 15.70 29.30
N THR A 426 -25.96 15.95 28.64
CA THR A 426 -26.95 16.92 29.11
C THR A 426 -27.87 16.35 30.17
N GLY A 427 -28.09 15.03 30.20
CA GLY A 427 -28.90 14.36 31.23
C GLY A 427 -28.21 14.14 32.58
N ILE A 428 -26.88 14.00 32.62
CA ILE A 428 -26.15 13.50 33.82
C ILE A 428 -25.79 14.60 34.86
N ASN A 429 -26.02 15.89 34.56
CA ASN A 429 -25.73 17.00 35.49
C ASN A 429 -26.72 17.15 36.66
N ALA A 430 -27.64 16.20 36.87
CA ALA A 430 -28.51 16.13 38.03
C ALA A 430 -28.35 14.77 38.76
N ALA A 431 -27.94 14.84 40.03
CA ALA A 431 -27.93 13.75 41.01
C ALA A 431 -27.09 12.49 40.70
N MET A 432 -25.78 12.54 41.04
CA MET A 432 -25.20 11.46 41.85
C MET A 432 -23.96 11.89 42.67
N THR A 433 -24.18 12.23 43.94
CA THR A 433 -23.12 12.42 44.94
C THR A 433 -22.81 11.11 45.66
N HIS A 434 -21.73 10.40 45.30
CA HIS A 434 -21.32 9.22 46.05
C HIS A 434 -19.81 9.08 46.32
N LYS A 435 -19.48 9.34 47.59
CA LYS A 435 -18.56 8.61 48.48
C LYS A 435 -17.26 8.03 47.90
N VAL A 436 -16.16 8.64 48.35
CA VAL A 436 -14.83 8.00 48.46
C VAL A 436 -14.96 6.63 49.14
N CYS A 437 -14.37 5.60 48.54
CA CYS A 437 -14.15 4.30 49.18
C CYS A 437 -12.68 3.88 48.97
N SER A 438 -11.94 3.73 50.07
CA SER A 438 -10.50 3.51 50.06
C SER A 438 -10.12 2.03 49.90
N LYS A 439 -9.16 1.73 49.01
CA LYS A 439 -8.53 0.40 48.92
C LYS A 439 -7.00 0.51 48.79
N ARG A 440 -6.36 0.11 49.89
CA ARG A 440 -4.99 -0.43 50.10
C ARG A 440 -3.91 -0.15 49.05
N LEU A 441 -2.78 0.38 49.53
CA LEU A 441 -1.50 0.34 48.82
C LEU A 441 -1.02 -1.11 48.59
N ALA A 442 -0.19 -1.29 47.58
CA ALA A 442 0.74 -2.41 47.43
C ALA A 442 2.12 -1.84 47.06
N GLU A 443 3.18 -2.36 47.67
CA GLU A 443 4.55 -1.85 47.51
C GLU A 443 5.25 -2.40 46.25
N PRO A 444 6.27 -1.69 45.71
CA PRO A 444 6.89 -2.05 44.45
C PRO A 444 7.93 -3.16 44.60
N CYS A 445 8.00 -4.07 43.62
CA CYS A 445 9.13 -4.97 43.43
C CYS A 445 9.74 -4.74 42.04
N SER A 446 11.01 -4.35 42.02
CA SER A 446 11.80 -4.12 40.81
C SER A 446 12.80 -5.25 40.62
N LEU A 447 13.17 -5.60 39.38
CA LEU A 447 14.46 -6.25 39.07
C LEU A 447 14.80 -6.34 37.57
N GLY A 448 15.97 -5.79 37.22
CA GLY A 448 16.99 -6.46 36.39
C GLY A 448 16.65 -6.93 34.96
N ARG A 449 16.99 -6.10 33.97
CA ARG A 449 17.49 -6.62 32.66
C ARG A 449 18.83 -7.33 32.87
N ALA A 450 19.06 -8.46 32.20
CA ALA A 450 20.38 -9.07 32.09
C ALA A 450 20.62 -9.71 30.71
N SER A 451 21.65 -9.26 30.01
CA SER A 451 22.21 -9.95 28.84
C SER A 451 23.21 -11.01 29.27
N LYS A 452 23.37 -12.11 28.52
CA LYS A 452 24.55 -12.99 28.61
C LYS A 452 25.07 -13.39 27.24
N ILE A 453 26.40 -13.49 27.14
CA ILE A 453 27.17 -13.87 25.95
C ILE A 453 28.15 -14.98 26.35
N ALA A 454 28.26 -16.00 25.49
CA ALA A 454 29.37 -16.95 25.33
C ALA A 454 29.81 -17.91 26.46
N ARG A 455 29.91 -19.19 26.06
CA ARG A 455 30.96 -20.20 26.35
C ARG A 455 31.33 -20.54 27.81
N THR A 456 31.19 -21.83 28.12
CA THR A 456 32.32 -22.70 28.54
C THR A 456 32.10 -24.13 28.04
N SER A 457 33.16 -24.93 28.08
CA SER A 457 33.19 -26.37 27.73
C SER A 457 33.40 -27.23 28.98
N ASN A 458 33.01 -28.50 28.94
CA ASN A 458 33.69 -29.60 29.64
C ASN A 458 33.27 -30.96 29.04
N ALA A 459 33.95 -32.04 29.45
CA ALA A 459 33.91 -33.34 28.76
C ALA A 459 33.69 -34.54 29.70
N ALA A 460 33.28 -35.66 29.09
CA ALA A 460 33.39 -37.05 29.52
C ALA A 460 32.72 -37.50 30.84
N SER A 461 31.71 -38.37 30.69
CA SER A 461 31.71 -39.69 31.34
C SER A 461 31.11 -40.72 30.38
N CYS A 462 31.31 -42.01 30.64
CA CYS A 462 31.00 -43.09 29.69
C CYS A 462 30.19 -44.21 30.37
N HIS A 463 29.26 -44.82 29.65
CA HIS A 463 28.97 -46.26 29.72
C HIS A 463 28.32 -46.71 28.39
N ASP A 464 28.28 -48.02 28.15
CA ASP A 464 28.43 -48.60 26.81
C ASP A 464 27.22 -49.46 26.38
N THR A 465 26.85 -49.38 25.09
CA THR A 465 26.25 -50.48 24.30
C THR A 465 26.01 -50.05 22.84
N GLY A 466 26.36 -50.92 21.88
CA GLY A 466 25.85 -50.88 20.50
C GLY A 466 26.60 -49.96 19.52
N GLN A 467 27.57 -50.54 18.79
CA GLN A 467 28.43 -49.80 17.87
C GLN A 467 27.71 -49.31 16.60
N THR A 468 27.81 -48.01 16.33
CA THR A 468 28.04 -47.45 14.99
C THR A 468 28.82 -46.15 15.15
N GLU A 469 29.68 -45.79 14.18
CA GLU A 469 30.62 -44.67 14.36
C GLU A 469 29.94 -43.31 14.17
N TYR A 470 29.63 -42.62 15.28
CA TYR A 470 29.06 -41.26 15.28
C TYR A 470 30.06 -40.15 15.69
N ALA A 471 31.31 -40.52 16.04
CA ALA A 471 32.24 -39.70 16.82
C ALA A 471 32.67 -38.35 16.18
N ASP A 472 32.57 -38.20 14.86
CA ASP A 472 32.97 -36.99 14.12
C ASP A 472 31.82 -36.29 13.37
N GLY A 473 30.59 -36.79 13.50
CA GLY A 473 29.38 -36.14 12.95
C GLY A 473 29.09 -36.41 11.47
N PHE A 474 29.79 -37.35 10.82
CA PHE A 474 29.57 -37.72 9.42
C PHE A 474 29.20 -39.20 9.27
N LEU A 475 28.23 -39.51 8.40
CA LEU A 475 27.74 -40.86 8.16
C LEU A 475 27.85 -41.23 6.68
N TYR A 476 28.51 -42.36 6.38
CA TYR A 476 28.45 -42.97 5.05
C TYR A 476 27.26 -43.93 4.97
N ASN A 477 26.31 -43.66 4.08
CA ASN A 477 25.21 -44.57 3.76
C ASN A 477 25.54 -45.32 2.46
N ALA A 478 25.83 -46.62 2.59
CA ALA A 478 26.24 -47.48 1.49
C ALA A 478 25.09 -47.81 0.50
N GLN A 479 23.82 -47.77 0.93
CA GLN A 479 22.65 -48.05 0.09
C GLN A 479 22.48 -46.98 -1.00
N TYR A 480 22.59 -45.71 -0.62
CA TYR A 480 22.47 -44.57 -1.55
C TYR A 480 23.82 -44.05 -2.05
N GLN A 481 24.94 -44.61 -1.56
CA GLN A 481 26.31 -44.15 -1.84
C GLN A 481 26.48 -42.65 -1.54
N ILE A 482 26.08 -42.22 -0.34
CA ILE A 482 26.14 -40.82 0.09
C ILE A 482 26.90 -40.64 1.40
N LEU A 483 27.49 -39.46 1.55
CA LEU A 483 28.07 -38.98 2.80
C LEU A 483 27.14 -37.90 3.36
N VAL A 484 26.60 -38.14 4.56
CA VAL A 484 25.67 -37.26 5.27
C VAL A 484 26.41 -36.53 6.38
N CYS A 485 26.22 -35.22 6.49
CA CYS A 485 26.65 -34.47 7.67
C CYS A 485 25.46 -34.36 8.63
N ILE A 486 25.57 -34.94 9.82
CA ILE A 486 24.49 -34.94 10.82
C ILE A 486 24.15 -33.49 11.22
N ALA A 487 25.17 -32.67 11.48
CA ALA A 487 25.00 -31.27 11.90
C ALA A 487 24.51 -30.31 10.79
N CYS A 488 24.46 -30.75 9.53
CA CYS A 488 23.80 -30.05 8.43
C CYS A 488 22.53 -30.78 7.93
N GLU A 489 22.15 -31.88 8.56
CA GLU A 489 21.03 -32.76 8.24
C GLU A 489 20.88 -33.11 6.73
N SER A 490 22.00 -33.18 6.00
CA SER A 490 21.98 -33.27 4.52
C SER A 490 23.26 -33.88 3.92
N MET A 491 23.16 -34.36 2.66
CA MET A 491 24.30 -34.94 1.95
C MET A 491 25.36 -33.88 1.59
N ILE A 492 26.62 -34.25 1.77
CA ILE A 492 27.76 -33.54 1.19
C ILE A 492 27.90 -33.98 -0.26
N GLN A 493 28.11 -33.04 -1.19
CA GLN A 493 28.37 -33.39 -2.59
C GLN A 493 29.79 -33.97 -2.72
N PRO A 494 30.02 -35.03 -3.52
CA PRO A 494 31.34 -35.64 -3.67
C PRO A 494 32.37 -34.68 -4.28
N GLY A 495 33.65 -34.89 -3.95
CA GLY A 495 34.81 -34.23 -4.53
C GLY A 495 35.53 -33.26 -3.58
N GLN A 496 36.87 -33.24 -3.66
CA GLN A 496 37.74 -32.54 -2.71
C GLN A 496 37.38 -31.06 -2.46
N LYS A 497 37.07 -30.29 -3.51
CA LYS A 497 36.66 -28.87 -3.38
C LYS A 497 35.34 -28.71 -2.62
N SER A 498 34.42 -29.66 -2.75
CA SER A 498 33.15 -29.68 -2.02
C SER A 498 33.36 -30.05 -0.56
N PHE A 499 34.09 -31.15 -0.30
CA PHE A 499 34.44 -31.58 1.06
C PHE A 499 35.15 -30.49 1.84
N TYR A 500 36.22 -29.89 1.27
CA TYR A 500 36.93 -28.79 1.90
C TYR A 500 36.02 -27.58 2.15
N SER A 501 35.21 -27.17 1.16
CA SER A 501 34.32 -26.01 1.33
C SER A 501 33.19 -26.25 2.33
N HIS A 502 32.76 -27.50 2.55
CA HIS A 502 31.79 -27.87 3.58
C HIS A 502 32.43 -27.85 4.98
N LEU A 503 33.51 -28.63 5.16
CA LEU A 503 34.28 -28.72 6.42
C LEU A 503 34.76 -27.35 6.90
N ASN A 504 35.34 -26.55 6.01
CA ASN A 504 35.91 -25.24 6.34
C ASN A 504 34.83 -24.18 6.60
N LYS A 505 33.84 -24.00 5.72
CA LYS A 505 32.92 -22.86 5.82
C LYS A 505 31.75 -23.07 6.79
N LEU A 506 31.28 -24.31 6.93
CA LEU A 506 30.13 -24.62 7.80
C LEU A 506 30.58 -25.08 9.19
N HIS A 507 31.61 -25.92 9.26
CA HIS A 507 32.07 -26.52 10.52
C HIS A 507 33.41 -25.97 11.04
N ARG A 508 34.08 -25.09 10.29
CA ARG A 508 35.39 -24.48 10.63
C ARG A 508 36.52 -25.49 10.89
N ILE A 509 36.39 -26.71 10.36
CA ILE A 509 37.38 -27.77 10.48
C ILE A 509 38.53 -27.49 9.50
N THR A 510 39.74 -27.35 10.04
CA THR A 510 40.97 -26.98 9.30
C THR A 510 42.15 -27.88 9.69
N GLY A 511 43.33 -27.66 9.09
CA GLY A 511 44.56 -28.37 9.43
C GLY A 511 44.49 -29.90 9.27
N LEU A 512 45.17 -30.62 10.17
CA LEU A 512 45.32 -32.08 10.12
C LEU A 512 43.97 -32.81 10.18
N ALA A 513 43.03 -32.35 11.01
CA ALA A 513 41.68 -32.95 11.12
C ALA A 513 40.89 -32.83 9.80
N CYS A 514 41.02 -31.69 9.09
CA CYS A 514 40.42 -31.50 7.78
C CYS A 514 41.03 -32.45 6.74
N LYS A 515 42.36 -32.62 6.76
CA LYS A 515 43.07 -33.55 5.87
C LYS A 515 42.63 -35.00 6.11
N ALA A 516 42.64 -35.47 7.35
CA ALA A 516 42.25 -36.85 7.70
C ALA A 516 40.79 -37.16 7.31
N LEU A 517 39.86 -36.24 7.55
CA LEU A 517 38.46 -36.40 7.09
C LEU A 517 38.37 -36.44 5.56
N MET A 518 39.10 -35.58 4.84
CA MET A 518 39.10 -35.61 3.37
C MET A 518 39.73 -36.88 2.78
N GLU A 519 40.76 -37.43 3.42
CA GLU A 519 41.35 -38.72 3.04
C GLU A 519 40.35 -39.85 3.26
N ARG A 520 39.69 -39.93 4.43
CA ARG A 520 38.62 -40.92 4.69
C ARG A 520 37.43 -40.76 3.74
N PHE A 521 36.96 -39.53 3.49
CA PHE A 521 35.86 -39.28 2.55
C PHE A 521 36.20 -39.66 1.10
N SER A 522 37.49 -39.82 0.77
CA SER A 522 37.96 -40.25 -0.54
C SER A 522 38.03 -41.78 -0.69
N THR A 523 37.88 -42.57 0.39
CA THR A 523 37.78 -44.04 0.29
C THR A 523 36.36 -44.53 0.06
N TYR A 524 35.34 -43.72 0.39
CA TYR A 524 33.94 -44.05 0.14
C TYR A 524 33.57 -43.93 -1.34
N LYS A 525 32.86 -44.93 -1.86
CA LYS A 525 32.22 -44.86 -3.18
C LYS A 525 31.00 -43.95 -3.07
N LEU A 526 31.08 -42.76 -3.66
CA LEU A 526 30.08 -41.70 -3.50
C LEU A 526 29.45 -41.28 -4.84
N CYS A 527 28.12 -41.27 -4.86
CA CYS A 527 27.26 -40.90 -5.99
C CYS A 527 27.00 -39.38 -6.01
N SER A 528 26.93 -38.76 -7.19
CA SER A 528 26.51 -37.35 -7.28
C SER A 528 24.99 -37.21 -7.16
N PHE A 529 24.51 -36.01 -6.80
CA PHE A 529 23.07 -35.74 -6.75
C PHE A 529 22.36 -35.87 -8.13
N GLN A 530 23.10 -35.84 -9.24
CA GLN A 530 22.51 -35.99 -10.58
C GLN A 530 22.21 -37.45 -10.92
N GLU A 531 23.07 -38.37 -10.46
CA GLU A 531 22.96 -39.82 -10.67
C GLU A 531 22.08 -40.50 -9.62
N LEU A 532 21.88 -39.85 -8.46
CA LEU A 532 21.19 -40.43 -7.31
C LEU A 532 19.73 -40.79 -7.61
N ALA A 533 19.44 -42.09 -7.58
CA ALA A 533 18.10 -42.64 -7.69
C ALA A 533 17.27 -42.33 -6.44
N ILE A 534 16.21 -41.56 -6.60
CA ILE A 534 15.35 -41.14 -5.48
C ILE A 534 14.20 -42.15 -5.32
N PRO A 535 13.91 -42.62 -4.08
CA PRO A 535 12.80 -43.51 -3.81
C PRO A 535 11.47 -42.95 -4.31
N ARG A 536 10.70 -43.80 -5.02
CA ARG A 536 9.32 -43.50 -5.43
C ARG A 536 8.28 -44.12 -4.47
N GLU A 537 8.71 -45.15 -3.76
CA GLU A 537 7.96 -45.87 -2.73
C GLU A 537 8.38 -45.36 -1.35
N LYS A 538 7.58 -45.70 -0.33
CA LYS A 538 7.84 -45.34 1.07
C LYS A 538 9.03 -46.15 1.59
N VAL A 539 10.01 -45.49 2.21
CA VAL A 539 11.24 -46.15 2.72
C VAL A 539 11.52 -45.81 4.18
N ARG A 540 12.32 -46.62 4.86
CA ARG A 540 12.81 -46.28 6.20
C ARG A 540 13.56 -44.93 6.21
N PRO A 541 13.43 -44.11 7.27
CA PRO A 541 14.17 -42.86 7.39
C PRO A 541 15.68 -43.09 7.28
N VAL A 542 16.34 -42.33 6.40
CA VAL A 542 17.79 -42.34 6.24
C VAL A 542 18.43 -41.62 7.43
N PRO A 543 19.32 -42.26 8.21
CA PRO A 543 19.95 -41.63 9.37
C PRO A 543 20.70 -40.35 9.03
N GLY A 544 20.52 -39.32 9.84
CA GLY A 544 21.19 -38.02 9.70
C GLY A 544 20.64 -37.09 8.60
N LEU A 545 19.55 -37.44 7.90
CA LEU A 545 18.86 -36.51 6.98
C LEU A 545 17.63 -35.86 7.63
N ALA A 546 17.41 -34.58 7.33
CA ALA A 546 16.32 -33.78 7.86
C ALA A 546 14.94 -34.40 7.54
N ILE A 547 14.17 -34.69 8.58
CA ILE A 547 12.77 -35.13 8.47
C ILE A 547 11.86 -33.91 8.43
N HIS A 548 10.88 -33.92 7.52
CA HIS A 548 9.92 -32.84 7.36
C HIS A 548 8.49 -33.38 7.24
N THR A 549 7.55 -32.71 7.90
CA THR A 549 6.12 -32.88 7.62
C THR A 549 5.80 -32.23 6.28
N ALA A 550 5.12 -32.96 5.40
CA ALA A 550 4.79 -32.52 4.04
C ALA A 550 3.40 -32.98 3.62
N PHE A 551 2.94 -32.46 2.48
CA PHE A 551 1.71 -32.87 1.83
C PHE A 551 2.02 -33.59 0.52
N LYS A 552 1.39 -34.75 0.33
CA LYS A 552 1.47 -35.63 -0.84
C LYS A 552 0.17 -35.55 -1.63
N CYS A 553 0.25 -35.26 -2.93
CA CYS A 553 -0.91 -35.36 -3.81
C CYS A 553 -1.17 -36.82 -4.22
N ASN A 554 -2.33 -37.36 -3.86
CA ASN A 554 -2.75 -38.71 -4.23
C ASN A 554 -3.27 -38.80 -5.67
N VAL A 555 -3.71 -37.68 -6.26
CA VAL A 555 -4.14 -37.62 -7.68
C VAL A 555 -2.96 -37.71 -8.64
N CYS A 556 -1.84 -37.02 -8.37
CA CYS A 556 -0.64 -37.03 -9.22
C CYS A 556 -0.02 -38.44 -9.37
N VAL A 557 -0.13 -39.27 -8.32
CA VAL A 557 0.27 -40.69 -8.36
C VAL A 557 -0.58 -41.45 -9.39
N LYS A 558 -1.90 -41.20 -9.43
CA LYS A 558 -2.83 -41.83 -10.38
C LYS A 558 -2.68 -41.30 -11.82
N THR A 559 -2.41 -40.00 -12.01
CA THR A 559 -2.43 -39.36 -13.33
C THR A 559 -1.07 -39.27 -14.03
N SER A 560 0.04 -39.29 -13.29
CA SER A 560 1.39 -39.11 -13.86
C SER A 560 2.44 -40.14 -13.39
N GLY A 561 2.05 -41.09 -12.53
CA GLY A 561 2.95 -42.10 -11.97
C GLY A 561 4.08 -41.53 -11.10
N LYS A 562 3.97 -40.26 -10.67
CA LYS A 562 4.98 -39.56 -9.87
C LYS A 562 4.29 -38.82 -8.71
N PRO A 563 4.65 -39.09 -7.45
CA PRO A 563 4.11 -38.34 -6.32
C PRO A 563 4.59 -36.88 -6.37
N TYR A 564 3.68 -35.94 -6.08
CA TYR A 564 4.02 -34.53 -5.85
C TYR A 564 4.03 -34.27 -4.34
N PHE A 565 5.15 -33.74 -3.84
CA PHE A 565 5.38 -33.43 -2.43
C PHE A 565 5.67 -31.94 -2.21
N THR A 566 5.15 -31.37 -1.13
CA THR A 566 5.43 -29.99 -0.73
C THR A 566 5.33 -29.81 0.79
N LEU A 567 6.25 -29.03 1.39
CA LEU A 567 6.20 -28.67 2.82
C LEU A 567 5.16 -27.57 3.15
N SER A 568 4.26 -27.24 2.23
CA SER A 568 3.32 -26.13 2.34
C SER A 568 1.93 -26.57 1.88
N SER A 569 0.95 -26.40 2.78
CA SER A 569 -0.48 -26.63 2.57
C SER A 569 -1.03 -25.87 1.37
N ASP A 570 -0.67 -24.60 1.27
CA ASP A 570 -1.17 -23.71 0.23
C ASP A 570 -0.70 -24.18 -1.15
N LYS A 571 0.55 -24.65 -1.24
CA LYS A 571 1.10 -25.22 -2.48
C LYS A 571 0.47 -26.54 -2.90
N VAL A 572 0.01 -27.39 -1.97
CA VAL A 572 -0.72 -28.60 -2.38
C VAL A 572 -2.14 -28.25 -2.82
N ARG A 573 -2.79 -27.27 -2.17
CA ARG A 573 -4.10 -26.75 -2.55
C ARG A 573 -4.05 -26.06 -3.94
N ASP A 574 -3.05 -25.21 -4.20
CA ASP A 574 -2.76 -24.64 -5.52
C ASP A 574 -2.51 -25.74 -6.57
N HIS A 575 -1.79 -26.80 -6.20
CA HIS A 575 -1.50 -27.93 -7.10
C HIS A 575 -2.76 -28.75 -7.44
N MET A 576 -3.80 -28.80 -6.58
CA MET A 576 -5.06 -29.48 -6.90
C MET A 576 -5.76 -28.88 -8.13
N ILE A 577 -5.59 -27.57 -8.36
CA ILE A 577 -6.20 -26.84 -9.50
C ILE A 577 -5.75 -27.43 -10.84
N ILE A 578 -4.51 -27.94 -10.93
CA ILE A 578 -3.94 -28.55 -12.14
C ILE A 578 -4.73 -29.79 -12.59
N HIS A 579 -5.34 -30.52 -11.63
CA HIS A 579 -6.13 -31.72 -11.91
C HIS A 579 -7.61 -31.44 -12.26
N GLN A 580 -8.03 -30.16 -12.28
CA GLN A 580 -9.36 -29.70 -12.73
C GLN A 580 -10.57 -30.40 -12.06
N LEU A 581 -10.43 -30.80 -10.79
CA LEU A 581 -11.31 -31.76 -10.11
C LEU A 581 -12.74 -31.28 -9.78
N GLY A 582 -13.14 -30.08 -10.21
CA GLY A 582 -14.48 -29.49 -9.94
C GLY A 582 -14.79 -29.12 -8.49
N VAL A 583 -14.02 -29.62 -7.52
CA VAL A 583 -14.21 -29.41 -6.07
C VAL A 583 -13.30 -28.32 -5.50
N SER A 584 -13.66 -27.77 -4.33
CA SER A 584 -12.82 -26.80 -3.63
C SER A 584 -11.57 -27.47 -3.03
N PRO A 585 -10.45 -26.75 -2.84
CA PRO A 585 -9.24 -27.33 -2.23
C PRO A 585 -9.39 -27.79 -0.77
N MET A 586 -10.47 -27.41 -0.07
CA MET A 586 -10.79 -27.91 1.27
C MET A 586 -11.61 -29.21 1.19
N ALA A 587 -12.60 -29.27 0.29
CA ALA A 587 -13.31 -30.53 0.00
C ALA A 587 -12.35 -31.60 -0.56
N ALA A 588 -11.32 -31.20 -1.31
CA ALA A 588 -10.26 -32.10 -1.77
C ALA A 588 -9.41 -32.70 -0.62
N GLU A 589 -9.33 -32.02 0.52
CA GLU A 589 -8.65 -32.50 1.74
C GLU A 589 -9.53 -33.53 2.45
N GLU A 590 -10.82 -33.24 2.63
CA GLU A 590 -11.84 -34.14 3.20
C GLU A 590 -12.06 -35.40 2.32
N LEU A 591 -11.96 -35.28 1.01
CA LEU A 591 -12.04 -36.38 0.04
C LEU A 591 -10.71 -37.13 -0.17
N GLY A 592 -9.67 -36.85 0.64
CA GLY A 592 -8.40 -37.59 0.62
C GLY A 592 -7.58 -37.45 -0.67
N MET A 593 -7.82 -36.42 -1.48
CA MET A 593 -7.14 -36.19 -2.76
C MET A 593 -5.68 -35.76 -2.59
N PHE A 594 -5.34 -35.28 -1.39
CA PHE A 594 -3.99 -35.17 -0.86
C PHE A 594 -3.98 -35.54 0.62
N GLN A 595 -2.79 -35.87 1.16
CA GLN A 595 -2.62 -36.29 2.55
C GLN A 595 -1.33 -35.73 3.16
N THR A 596 -1.30 -35.61 4.49
CA THR A 596 -0.07 -35.34 5.24
C THR A 596 0.82 -36.59 5.28
N CYS A 597 2.13 -36.41 5.16
CA CYS A 597 3.13 -37.48 5.16
C CYS A 597 4.47 -36.97 5.75
N CYS A 598 5.32 -37.89 6.20
CA CYS A 598 6.71 -37.60 6.51
C CYS A 598 7.58 -37.76 5.25
N VAL A 599 8.50 -36.81 5.02
CA VAL A 599 9.46 -36.86 3.90
C VAL A 599 10.87 -36.51 4.35
N GLN A 600 11.85 -36.95 3.58
CA GLN A 600 13.24 -36.47 3.63
C GLN A 600 13.67 -35.93 2.26
N THR A 601 14.79 -35.21 2.22
CA THR A 601 15.48 -34.83 0.97
C THR A 601 16.98 -35.05 1.14
N PHE A 602 17.65 -35.62 0.12
CA PHE A 602 19.09 -35.85 0.17
C PHE A 602 19.90 -34.55 0.24
N SER A 603 19.40 -33.46 -0.34
CA SER A 603 20.04 -32.15 -0.26
C SER A 603 19.06 -31.02 0.07
N SER A 604 19.53 -30.08 0.88
CA SER A 604 18.88 -28.80 1.24
C SER A 604 19.23 -27.67 0.26
N ALA A 605 20.18 -27.88 -0.67
CA ALA A 605 20.66 -26.84 -1.58
C ALA A 605 19.58 -26.45 -2.61
N LYS A 606 19.36 -25.13 -2.78
CA LYS A 606 18.36 -24.59 -3.71
C LYS A 606 18.59 -25.08 -5.14
N GLY A 607 17.59 -25.75 -5.71
CA GLY A 607 17.65 -26.42 -7.02
C GLY A 607 18.05 -27.90 -6.98
N LYS A 608 18.47 -28.41 -5.81
CA LYS A 608 18.75 -29.83 -5.52
C LYS A 608 17.85 -30.40 -4.40
N ILE A 609 16.70 -29.78 -4.15
CA ILE A 609 15.68 -30.31 -3.23
C ILE A 609 14.77 -31.23 -4.04
N ARG A 610 14.67 -32.50 -3.64
CA ARG A 610 13.74 -33.50 -4.19
C ARG A 610 13.33 -34.43 -3.05
N TYR A 611 12.06 -34.35 -2.64
CA TYR A 611 11.54 -35.11 -1.51
C TYR A 611 11.16 -36.54 -1.88
N PHE A 612 11.31 -37.45 -0.92
CA PHE A 612 10.79 -38.82 -0.95
C PHE A 612 10.08 -39.13 0.37
N GLU A 613 9.08 -40.01 0.33
CA GLU A 613 8.24 -40.37 1.48
C GLU A 613 8.94 -41.40 2.37
N ILE A 614 8.82 -41.22 3.68
CA ILE A 614 9.41 -42.13 4.68
C ILE A 614 8.34 -42.77 5.57
N GLU A 615 8.65 -43.97 6.08
CA GLU A 615 7.84 -44.80 7.00
C GLU A 615 7.22 -44.02 8.17
#